data_AF-A0A7Y2DMJ6-F1
#
_entry.id   AF-A0A7Y2DMJ6-F1
#
_cell.length_a   1.000
_cell.length_b   1.000
_cell.length_c   1.000
_cell.angle_alpha   90.00
_cell.angle_beta   90.00
_cell.angle_gamma   90.00
#
_symmetry.space_group_name_H-M   'P 1'
#
loop_
_entity.id
_entity.type
_entity.pdbx_description
1 polymer ?
#
loop_
_entity_poly.entity_id
_entity_poly.type
_entity_poly.pdbx_seq_one_letter_code
_entity_poly.pdbx_strand_id
1 'polypeptide(L)'
;MSGVVIAFSGHRVDDEGRTTARFPHSAEASVASVLGAALDDLFSGGVMRGFAALASGGDILFHEACLERDIPTTILLPLPVEEFLIESVTPSGDDWMDR
;
A
#
# COMPACT_ATOMS: atom_id res chain seq x y z
N MET A 1 6.91 25.68 -9.28
CA MET A 1 6.31 24.71 -8.35
C MET A 1 7.22 23.50 -8.31
N SER A 2 7.77 23.17 -7.15
CA SER A 2 8.42 21.87 -6.93
C SER A 2 7.34 20.81 -6.72
N GLY A 3 7.64 19.57 -7.10
CA GLY A 3 6.76 18.43 -6.88
C GLY A 3 7.55 17.24 -6.35
N VAL A 4 6.86 16.33 -5.66
CA VAL A 4 7.42 15.10 -5.12
C VAL A 4 6.74 13.92 -5.81
N VAL A 5 7.56 13.01 -6.34
CA VAL A 5 7.11 11.70 -6.82
C VAL A 5 7.47 10.68 -5.75
N ILE A 6 6.49 9.90 -5.32
CA ILE A 6 6.66 8.87 -4.30
C ILE A 6 6.45 7.52 -4.99
N ALA A 7 7.47 6.67 -4.94
CA ALA A 7 7.35 5.28 -5.33
C ALA A 7 7.41 4.44 -4.05
N PHE A 8 6.39 3.61 -3.84
CA PHE A 8 6.30 2.72 -2.70
C PHE A 8 6.40 1.26 -3.15
N SER A 9 7.06 0.46 -2.31
CA SER A 9 7.06 -1.01 -2.41
C SER A 9 7.17 -1.56 -1.00
N GLY A 10 6.30 -2.50 -0.66
CA GLY A 10 6.20 -3.05 0.68
C GLY A 10 6.08 -4.56 0.74
N HIS A 11 5.70 -5.05 1.92
CA HIS A 11 5.34 -6.44 2.11
C HIS A 11 3.84 -6.61 2.09
N ARG A 12 3.41 -7.76 1.59
CA ARG A 12 2.08 -8.26 1.86
C ARG A 12 1.89 -8.55 3.32
N VAL A 13 0.65 -8.37 3.80
CA VAL A 13 0.24 -8.95 5.07
C VAL A 13 0.37 -10.48 4.95
N ASP A 14 0.66 -11.12 6.06
CA ASP A 14 0.91 -12.55 6.11
C ASP A 14 -0.34 -13.34 5.68
N ASP A 15 -0.18 -14.20 4.66
CA ASP A 15 -1.21 -15.17 4.26
C ASP A 15 -1.67 -16.03 5.47
N GLU A 16 -2.93 -16.48 5.50
CA GLU A 16 -3.55 -17.18 6.64
C GLU A 16 -2.74 -18.40 7.16
N GLY A 17 -1.96 -19.04 6.27
CA GLY A 17 -1.14 -20.22 6.58
C GLY A 17 0.30 -19.94 7.03
N ARG A 18 0.72 -18.68 7.17
CA ARG A 18 2.12 -18.34 7.47
C ARG A 18 2.51 -18.75 8.90
N THR A 19 3.53 -19.59 9.03
CA THR A 19 3.98 -20.12 10.33
C THR A 19 4.90 -19.17 11.11
N THR A 20 5.67 -18.34 10.41
CA THR A 20 6.54 -17.32 11.02
C THR A 20 6.10 -15.94 10.54
N ALA A 21 5.56 -15.15 11.47
CA ALA A 21 5.04 -13.82 11.19
C ALA A 21 6.14 -12.90 10.60
N ARG A 22 5.79 -12.15 9.55
CA ARG A 22 6.61 -11.09 8.95
C ARG A 22 5.86 -9.78 8.97
N PHE A 23 4.62 -9.79 8.48
CA PHE A 23 3.68 -8.69 8.58
C PHE A 23 2.33 -9.26 9.05
N PRO A 24 2.15 -9.48 10.36
CA PRO A 24 0.91 -10.02 10.88
C PRO A 24 -0.23 -8.98 10.73
N HIS A 25 -1.46 -9.44 10.54
CA HIS A 25 -2.65 -8.58 10.46
C HIS A 25 -2.76 -7.57 11.61
N SER A 26 -2.36 -7.97 12.82
CA SER A 26 -2.38 -7.07 14.00
C SER A 26 -1.48 -5.85 13.87
N ALA A 27 -0.54 -5.83 12.93
CA ALA A 27 0.36 -4.70 12.70
C ALA A 27 -0.18 -3.68 11.69
N GLU A 28 -1.30 -3.97 11.02
CA GLU A 28 -1.85 -3.14 9.94
C GLU A 28 -2.03 -1.68 10.35
N ALA A 29 -2.73 -1.42 11.46
CA ALA A 29 -2.97 -0.07 11.96
C ALA A 29 -1.66 0.67 12.29
N SER A 30 -0.65 -0.04 12.80
CA SER A 30 0.67 0.55 13.06
C SER A 30 1.40 0.91 11.77
N VAL A 31 1.30 0.06 10.73
CA VAL A 31 1.92 0.32 9.42
C VAL A 31 1.24 1.48 8.73
N ALA A 32 -0.10 1.54 8.74
CA ALA A 32 -0.87 2.67 8.22
C ALA A 32 -0.46 3.99 8.87
N SER A 33 -0.32 4.01 10.21
CA SER A 33 0.13 5.18 10.94
C SER A 33 1.54 5.63 10.54
N VAL A 34 2.47 4.70 10.33
CA VAL A 34 3.84 5.01 9.92
C VAL A 34 3.89 5.53 8.47
N LEU A 35 3.12 4.95 7.56
CA LEU A 35 3.00 5.43 6.18
C LEU A 35 2.44 6.85 6.13
N GLY A 36 1.39 7.11 6.91
CA GLY A 36 0.81 8.45 7.02
C GLY A 36 1.83 9.49 7.50
N ALA A 37 2.53 9.20 8.59
CA ALA A 37 3.57 10.08 9.11
C ALA A 37 4.71 10.32 8.09
N ALA A 38 5.14 9.28 7.38
CA ALA A 38 6.16 9.42 6.33
C ALA A 38 5.69 10.30 5.16
N LEU A 39 4.42 10.20 4.76
CA LEU A 39 3.84 11.08 3.74
C LEU A 39 3.77 12.54 4.21
N ASP A 40 3.42 12.76 5.48
CA ASP A 40 3.36 14.10 6.09
C ASP A 40 4.76 14.73 6.14
N ASP A 41 5.80 13.96 6.47
CA ASP A 41 7.19 14.41 6.47
C ASP A 41 7.72 14.74 5.07
N LEU A 42 7.23 14.05 4.04
CA LEU A 42 7.58 14.31 2.64
C LEU A 42 6.86 15.55 2.07
N PHE A 43 5.79 16.01 2.71
CA PHE A 43 5.04 17.16 2.25
C PHE A 43 5.85 18.45 2.44
N SER A 44 6.22 19.07 1.31
CA SER A 44 7.05 20.28 1.27
C SER A 44 6.32 21.50 0.71
N GLY A 45 4.98 21.52 0.74
CA GLY A 45 4.16 22.62 0.22
C GLY A 45 4.03 22.65 -1.31
N GLY A 46 4.32 21.53 -1.98
CA GLY A 46 4.19 21.33 -3.43
C GLY A 46 3.20 20.22 -3.81
N VAL A 47 3.15 19.87 -5.10
CA VAL A 47 2.32 18.76 -5.59
C VAL A 47 2.98 17.42 -5.27
N MET A 48 2.20 16.45 -4.79
CA MET A 48 2.67 15.08 -4.55
C MET A 48 1.93 14.10 -5.45
N ARG A 49 2.60 13.02 -5.86
CA ARG A 49 1.96 11.92 -6.60
C ARG A 49 2.59 10.58 -6.22
N GLY A 50 1.75 9.63 -5.83
CA GLY A 50 2.15 8.30 -5.41
C GLY A 50 2.08 7.25 -6.52
N PHE A 51 2.95 6.26 -6.44
CA PHE A 51 2.98 5.08 -7.31
C PHE A 51 3.31 3.84 -6.48
N ALA A 52 2.49 2.81 -6.61
CA ALA A 52 2.74 1.49 -6.05
C ALA A 52 2.02 0.45 -6.91
N ALA A 53 2.25 -0.84 -6.65
CA ALA A 53 1.31 -1.85 -7.12
C ALA A 53 0.09 -1.84 -6.18
N LEU A 54 -0.72 -2.90 -6.19
CA LEU A 54 -1.93 -2.98 -5.37
C LEU A 54 -1.96 -4.26 -4.53
N ALA A 55 -0.79 -4.74 -4.10
CA ALA A 55 -0.72 -5.95 -3.29
C ALA A 55 -1.38 -5.73 -1.92
N SER A 56 -1.92 -6.78 -1.32
CA SER A 56 -2.41 -6.75 0.07
C SER A 56 -1.33 -6.20 1.01
N GLY A 57 -1.69 -5.64 2.16
CA GLY A 57 -0.74 -5.03 3.07
C GLY A 57 -0.19 -3.69 2.56
N GLY A 58 1.13 -3.55 2.48
CA GLY A 58 1.79 -2.25 2.38
C GLY A 58 1.34 -1.38 1.21
N ASP A 59 1.13 -1.98 0.04
CA ASP A 59 0.80 -1.22 -1.17
C ASP A 59 -0.62 -0.61 -1.09
N ILE A 60 -1.62 -1.42 -0.71
CA ILE A 60 -2.98 -0.92 -0.45
C ILE A 60 -2.96 0.12 0.68
N LEU A 61 -2.28 -0.14 1.80
CA LEU A 61 -2.18 0.81 2.92
C LEU A 61 -1.53 2.13 2.51
N PHE A 62 -0.56 2.08 1.58
CA PHE A 62 0.05 3.29 1.02
C PHE A 62 -0.95 4.08 0.18
N HIS A 63 -1.72 3.41 -0.69
CA HIS A 63 -2.75 4.06 -1.49
C HIS A 63 -3.83 4.71 -0.62
N GLU A 64 -4.26 4.05 0.46
CA GLU A 64 -5.21 4.61 1.42
C GLU A 64 -4.64 5.81 2.18
N ALA A 65 -3.40 5.70 2.68
CA ALA A 65 -2.75 6.82 3.37
C ALA A 65 -2.57 8.04 2.45
N CYS A 66 -2.33 7.82 1.14
CA CYS A 66 -2.36 8.87 0.13
C CYS A 66 -3.77 9.43 -0.09
N LEU A 67 -4.80 8.58 -0.17
CA LEU A 67 -6.19 8.98 -0.35
C LEU A 67 -6.67 9.88 0.79
N GLU A 68 -6.36 9.53 2.04
CA GLU A 68 -6.67 10.34 3.23
C GLU A 68 -6.05 11.75 3.19
N ARG A 69 -5.02 11.95 2.38
CA ARG A 69 -4.26 13.21 2.24
C ARG A 69 -4.51 13.93 0.91
N ASP A 70 -5.50 13.48 0.14
CA ASP A 70 -5.77 13.97 -1.22
C ASP A 70 -4.54 13.89 -2.15
N ILE A 71 -3.63 12.94 -1.91
CA ILE A 71 -2.47 12.70 -2.77
C ILE A 71 -2.90 11.79 -3.91
N PRO A 72 -2.90 12.24 -5.18
CA PRO A 72 -3.26 11.39 -6.30
C PRO A 72 -2.25 10.26 -6.45
N THR A 73 -2.73 9.06 -6.79
CA THR A 73 -1.88 7.89 -7.02
C THR A 73 -2.08 7.29 -8.41
N THR A 74 -1.14 6.44 -8.81
CA THR A 74 -1.27 5.53 -9.96
C THR A 74 -0.84 4.14 -9.56
N ILE A 75 -1.67 3.17 -9.93
CA ILE A 75 -1.40 1.75 -9.75
C ILE A 75 -0.51 1.27 -10.89
N LEU A 76 0.58 0.58 -10.56
CA LEU A 76 1.53 -0.01 -11.50
C LEU A 76 1.57 -1.52 -11.27
N LEU A 77 0.79 -2.28 -12.04
CA LEU A 77 0.78 -3.73 -11.92
C LEU A 77 1.91 -4.38 -12.73
N PRO A 78 2.68 -5.31 -12.15
CA PRO A 78 3.70 -6.07 -12.86
C PRO A 78 3.13 -7.23 -13.70
N LEU A 79 1.84 -7.53 -13.52
CA LEU A 79 1.11 -8.64 -14.12
C LEU A 79 -0.26 -8.17 -14.61
N PRO A 80 -0.95 -8.95 -15.47
CA PRO A 80 -2.38 -8.78 -15.74
C PRO A 80 -3.19 -8.73 -14.44
N VAL A 81 -4.31 -8.01 -14.44
CA VAL A 81 -5.11 -7.74 -13.24
C VAL A 81 -5.53 -9.05 -12.55
N GLU A 82 -6.05 -10.01 -13.31
CA GLU A 82 -6.56 -11.27 -12.78
C GLU A 82 -5.46 -12.11 -12.12
N GLU A 83 -4.29 -12.20 -12.77
CA GLU A 83 -3.12 -12.91 -12.23
C GLU A 83 -2.60 -12.22 -10.96
N PHE A 84 -2.54 -10.88 -10.98
CA PHE A 84 -2.07 -10.10 -9.85
C PHE A 84 -2.97 -10.27 -8.61
N LEU A 85 -4.29 -10.25 -8.77
CA LEU A 85 -5.24 -10.45 -7.68
C LEU A 85 -5.04 -11.81 -6.99
N ILE A 86 -4.94 -12.88 -7.79
CA ILE A 86 -4.76 -14.25 -7.30
C ILE A 86 -3.43 -14.40 -6.55
N GLU A 87 -2.35 -13.82 -7.10
CA GLU A 87 -1.01 -14.01 -6.56
C GLU A 87 -0.70 -13.08 -5.38
N SER A 88 -1.27 -11.87 -5.36
CA SER A 88 -0.80 -10.77 -4.53
C SER A 88 -1.86 -10.08 -3.68
N VAL A 89 -3.14 -10.45 -3.78
CA VAL A 89 -4.22 -9.87 -2.97
C VAL A 89 -4.99 -10.95 -2.21
N THR A 90 -5.63 -11.89 -2.92
CA THR A 90 -6.51 -12.90 -2.32
C THR A 90 -5.88 -13.82 -1.27
N PRO A 91 -4.57 -14.17 -1.32
CA PRO A 91 -3.98 -15.06 -0.31
C PRO A 91 -3.98 -14.50 1.12
N SER A 92 -4.19 -13.18 1.26
CA SER A 92 -4.16 -12.45 2.52
C SER A 92 -5.54 -12.28 3.18
N GLY A 93 -6.60 -12.86 2.62
CA GLY A 93 -7.96 -12.74 3.12
C GLY A 93 -8.87 -11.93 2.20
N ASP A 94 -10.17 -12.25 2.23
CA ASP A 94 -11.17 -11.67 1.33
C ASP A 94 -11.39 -10.17 1.56
N ASP A 95 -11.10 -9.66 2.75
CA ASP A 95 -11.24 -8.24 3.11
C ASP A 95 -10.34 -7.32 2.27
N TRP A 96 -9.22 -7.82 1.75
CA TRP A 96 -8.33 -7.05 0.88
C TRP A 96 -8.88 -6.85 -0.54
N MET A 97 -9.83 -7.66 -0.99
CA MET A 97 -10.41 -7.54 -2.34
C MET A 97 -11.34 -6.34 -2.49
N ASP A 98 -11.94 -5.89 -1.40
CA ASP A 98 -12.89 -4.77 -1.38
C ASP A 98 -12.19 -3.39 -1.25
N ARG A 99 -10.86 -3.37 -1.12
CA ARG A 99 -10.05 -2.18 -0.83
C ARG A 99 -9.40 -1.56 -2.06
#